data_AF-A0A2H0LK55-F1
#
_entry.id   AF-A0A2H0LK55-F1
#
_cell.length_a   1.000
_cell.length_b   1.000
_cell.length_c   1.000
_cell.angle_alpha   90.00
_cell.angle_beta   90.00
_cell.angle_gamma   90.00
#
_symmetry.space_group_name_H-M   'P 1'
#
loop_
_entity.id
_entity.type
_entity.pdbx_description
1 polymer ?
#
loop_
_entity_poly.entity_id
_entity_poly.type
_entity_poly.pdbx_seq_one_letter_code
_entity_poly.pdbx_strand_id
1 'polypeptide(L)' 'MAVVKRTVSIFHRQGLHARPAALFVQLAKQFNCHITVKKGRKIVDGKSIMGLLT' A
#
# COMPACT_ATOMS: atom_id res chain seq x y z
N MET A 1 -18.47 -10.34 -4.15
CA MET A 1 -17.77 -9.91 -2.92
C MET A 1 -17.70 -8.39 -2.90
N ALA A 2 -17.97 -7.77 -1.76
CA ALA A 2 -17.91 -6.30 -1.63
C ALA A 2 -16.45 -5.83 -1.50
N VAL A 3 -16.08 -4.79 -2.24
CA VAL A 3 -14.76 -4.15 -2.14
C VAL A 3 -14.87 -2.95 -1.21
N VAL A 4 -14.08 -2.95 -0.13
CA VAL A 4 -13.98 -1.81 0.79
C VAL A 4 -12.85 -0.90 0.32
N LYS A 5 -13.11 0.42 0.25
CA LYS A 5 -12.12 1.42 -0.16
C LYS A 5 -12.07 2.59 0.82
N ARG A 6 -10.88 3.12 1.05
CA ARG A 6 -10.68 4.34 1.85
C ARG A 6 -9.50 5.15 1.29
N THR A 7 -9.68 6.46 1.19
CA THR A 7 -8.60 7.39 0.86
C THR A 7 -7.94 7.89 2.14
N VAL A 8 -6.61 7.94 2.16
CA VAL A 8 -5.81 8.44 3.28
C VAL A 8 -4.75 9.41 2.79
N SER A 9 -4.40 10.38 3.63
CA SER A 9 -3.33 11.35 3.36
C SER A 9 -2.06 10.93 4.09
N ILE A 10 -0.93 10.88 3.37
CA ILE A 10 0.39 10.64 3.96
C ILE A 10 1.01 12.01 4.26
N PHE A 11 1.09 12.35 5.55
CA PHE A 11 1.63 13.64 6.01
C PHE A 11 3.15 13.66 6.11
N HIS A 12 3.77 12.49 6.21
CA HIS A 12 5.22 12.40 6.32
C HIS A 12 5.86 12.86 4.99
N ARG A 13 6.75 13.86 5.06
CA ARG A 13 7.36 14.50 3.86
C ARG A 13 8.04 13.52 2.92
N GLN A 14 8.62 12.50 3.53
CA GLN A 14 9.36 11.42 2.89
C GLN A 14 8.41 10.44 2.16
N GLY A 15 7.12 10.40 2.54
CA GLY A 15 6.10 9.57 1.92
C GLY A 15 6.10 8.12 2.41
N LEU A 16 5.49 7.23 1.62
CA LEU A 16 5.48 5.78 1.85
C LEU A 16 6.60 5.14 1.00
N HIS A 17 7.83 5.21 1.49
CA HIS A 17 9.03 4.68 0.83
C HIS A 17 9.88 3.87 1.83
N ALA A 18 10.85 3.09 1.34
CA ALA A 18 11.82 2.35 2.15
C ALA A 18 11.19 1.62 3.36
N ARG A 19 11.53 2.02 4.60
CA ARG A 19 11.08 1.38 5.85
C ARG A 19 9.54 1.44 6.04
N PRO A 20 8.87 2.60 5.95
CA PRO A 20 7.40 2.66 5.95
C PRO A 20 6.72 1.72 4.96
N ALA A 21 7.24 1.61 3.74
CA ALA A 21 6.70 0.70 2.73
C ALA A 21 6.91 -0.78 3.14
N ALA A 22 8.07 -1.13 3.68
CA ALA A 22 8.35 -2.48 4.18
C ALA A 22 7.41 -2.88 5.35
N LEU A 23 7.20 -1.97 6.32
CA LEU A 23 6.28 -2.20 7.42
C LEU A 23 4.83 -2.37 6.93
N PHE A 24 4.41 -1.55 5.97
CA PHE A 24 3.09 -1.68 5.35
C PHE A 24 2.92 -3.03 4.66
N VAL A 25 3.89 -3.48 3.86
CA VAL A 25 3.85 -4.78 3.17
C VAL A 25 3.82 -5.94 4.16
N GLN A 26 4.65 -5.87 5.20
CA GLN A 26 4.69 -6.90 6.24
C GLN A 26 3.33 -7.05 6.92
N LEU A 27 2.67 -5.94 7.23
CA LEU A 27 1.33 -5.94 7.81
C LEU A 27 0.29 -6.45 6.79
N ALA A 28 0.32 -5.94 5.55
CA ALA A 28 -0.62 -6.34 4.50
C ALA A 28 -0.59 -7.86 4.21
N LYS A 29 0.60 -8.49 4.30
CA LYS A 29 0.77 -9.94 4.13
C LYS A 29 0.09 -10.78 5.19
N GLN A 30 -0.25 -10.24 6.36
CA GLN A 30 -0.94 -10.97 7.43
C GLN A 30 -2.43 -11.20 7.14
N PHE A 31 -3.01 -10.50 6.16
CA PHE A 31 -4.42 -10.63 5.82
C PHE A 31 -4.64 -11.58 4.64
N ASN A 32 -5.71 -12.37 4.66
CA ASN A 32 -6.05 -13.31 3.58
C ASN A 32 -6.77 -12.66 2.38
N CYS A 33 -7.02 -11.35 2.39
CA CYS A 33 -7.66 -10.65 1.28
C CYS A 33 -6.65 -10.07 0.27
N HIS A 34 -7.11 -9.74 -0.93
CA HIS A 34 -6.32 -8.96 -1.87
C HIS A 34 -6.33 -7.48 -1.45
N ILE A 35 -5.15 -6.85 -1.39
CA ILE A 35 -4.99 -5.46 -0.97
C ILE A 35 -4.31 -4.71 -2.09
N THR A 36 -4.96 -3.66 -2.60
CA THR A 36 -4.38 -2.79 -3.65
C THR A 36 -4.18 -1.38 -3.12
N VAL A 37 -3.07 -0.74 -3.51
CA VAL A 37 -2.80 0.67 -3.21
C VAL A 37 -2.87 1.48 -4.50
N LYS A 38 -3.61 2.59 -4.48
CA LYS A 38 -3.75 3.51 -5.62
C LYS A 38 -3.17 4.89 -5.30
N LYS A 39 -2.28 5.38 -6.15
CA LYS A 39 -1.77 6.77 -6.13
C LYS A 39 -1.94 7.38 -7.52
N GLY A 40 -2.86 8.33 -7.65
CA GLY A 40 -3.23 8.90 -8.95
C GLY A 40 -3.78 7.81 -9.88
N ARG A 41 -3.10 7.56 -11.00
CA ARG A 41 -3.47 6.51 -11.97
C ARG A 41 -2.81 5.15 -11.68
N LYS A 42 -1.78 5.11 -10.83
CA LYS A 42 -1.02 3.91 -10.55
C LYS A 42 -1.70 3.06 -9.49
N ILE A 43 -1.84 1.77 -9.77
CA ILE A 43 -2.39 0.77 -8.85
C ILE A 43 -1.35 -0.33 -8.71
N VAL A 44 -1.06 -0.75 -7.47
CA VAL A 44 -0.09 -1.79 -7.16
C VAL A 44 -0.63 -2.74 -6.11
N ASP A 45 -0.07 -3.96 -6.08
CA ASP A 45 -0.32 -4.92 -5.01
C ASP A 45 0.30 -4.39 -3.70
N GLY A 46 -0.55 -4.18 -2.70
CA GLY A 46 -0.15 -3.72 -1.37
C GLY A 46 0.70 -4.73 -0.59
N LYS A 47 0.77 -5.99 -1.06
CA LYS A 47 1.62 -7.05 -0.48
C LYS A 47 2.98 -7.18 -1.18
N SER A 48 3.26 -6.38 -2.20
CA SER A 48 4.53 -6.39 -2.94
C SER A 48 5.34 -5.12 -2.70
N ILE A 49 6.56 -5.27 -2.18
CA ILE A 49 7.45 -4.14 -1.92
C ILE A 49 7.88 -3.43 -3.20
N MET A 50 8.09 -4.15 -4.31
CA MET A 50 8.54 -3.55 -5.56
C MET A 50 7.52 -2.58 -6.15
N GLY A 51 6.23 -2.90 -6.02
CA GLY A 51 5.15 -2.03 -6.49
C GLY A 51 5.08 -0.71 -5.72
N LEU A 52 5.34 -0.73 -4.41
CA LEU A 52 5.25 0.45 -3.56
C LEU A 52 6.44 1.42 -3.70
N LEU A 53 7.58 0.94 -4.20
CA LEU A 53 8.81 1.75 -4.32
C LEU A 53 8.98 2.45 -5.68
N THR A 54 8.03 2.26 -6.61
CA THR A 54 8.03 2.88 -7.94
C THR A 54 6.97 3.98 -8.06
#